data_AF-A0A4U1L0R8-F1
#
_entry.id   AF-A0A4U1L0R8-F1
#
_cell.length_a   1.000
_cell.length_b   1.000
_cell.length_c   1.000
_cell.angle_alpha   90.00
_cell.angle_beta   90.00
_cell.angle_gamma   90.00
#
_symmetry.space_group_name_H-M   'P 1'
#
loop_
_entity.id
_entity.type
_entity.pdbx_description
1 polymer ?
#
loop_
_entity_poly.entity_id
_entity_poly.type
_entity_poly.pdbx_seq_one_letter_code
_entity_poly.pdbx_strand_id
1 'polypeptide(L)'
;MTEWTEADDRILVAARGNGMSWRTIVTTYFIDHTENAVRRRFERLELGPVVNRDTEARPVDRNLDARLGSEALHRATERMYVRVARRRGISIEDAALRIQLGDELVTRARARHAETRRAA
;
A
#
# COMPACT_ATOMS: atom_id res chain seq x y z
N MET A 1 7.33 31.07 -4.07
CA MET A 1 6.36 29.96 -4.23
C MET A 1 5.25 30.51 -5.08
N THR A 2 5.04 29.97 -6.28
CA THR A 2 3.93 30.38 -7.14
C THR A 2 2.63 29.92 -6.48
N GLU A 3 1.75 30.86 -6.21
CA GLU A 3 0.46 30.60 -5.59
C GLU A 3 -0.49 30.00 -6.63
N TRP A 4 -1.18 28.91 -6.28
CA TRP A 4 -2.14 28.27 -7.18
C TRP A 4 -3.41 29.10 -7.25
N THR A 5 -3.75 29.58 -8.44
CA THR A 5 -4.96 30.38 -8.65
C THR A 5 -6.15 29.49 -9.01
N GLU A 6 -7.37 30.02 -8.85
CA GLU A 6 -8.57 29.32 -9.29
C GLU A 6 -8.59 29.09 -10.81
N ALA A 7 -7.96 29.97 -11.59
CA ALA A 7 -7.79 29.80 -13.02
C ALA A 7 -6.90 28.60 -13.36
N ASP A 8 -5.81 28.42 -12.60
CA ASP A 8 -4.92 27.26 -12.72
C ASP A 8 -5.68 25.95 -12.44
N ASP A 9 -6.52 25.93 -11.41
CA ASP A 9 -7.31 24.76 -11.06
C ASP A 9 -8.30 24.39 -12.17
N ARG A 10 -8.97 25.39 -12.77
CA ARG A 10 -9.88 25.16 -13.91
C ARG A 10 -9.14 24.59 -15.11
N ILE A 11 -7.96 25.13 -15.45
CA ILE A 11 -7.12 24.63 -16.55
C ILE A 11 -6.68 23.20 -16.26
N LEU A 12 -6.27 22.91 -15.02
CA LEU A 12 -5.80 21.59 -14.61
C LEU A 12 -6.91 20.53 -14.70
N VAL A 13 -8.11 20.84 -14.19
CA VAL A 13 -9.28 19.95 -14.28
C VAL A 13 -9.70 19.75 -15.72
N ALA A 14 -9.76 20.81 -16.53
CA ALA A 14 -10.11 20.72 -17.94
C ALA A 14 -9.09 19.89 -18.74
N ALA A 15 -7.80 20.12 -18.55
CA ALA A 15 -6.75 19.40 -19.28
C ALA A 15 -6.74 17.90 -18.94
N ARG A 16 -7.02 17.54 -17.67
CA ARG A 16 -7.17 16.13 -17.28
C ARG A 16 -8.47 15.49 -17.76
N GLY A 17 -9.58 16.23 -17.77
CA GLY A 17 -10.83 15.79 -18.39
C GLY A 17 -10.68 15.48 -19.88
N ASN A 18 -9.79 16.19 -20.58
CA ASN A 18 -9.44 15.93 -21.98
C ASN A 18 -8.41 14.79 -22.17
N GLY A 19 -8.01 14.09 -21.10
CA GLY A 19 -7.08 12.95 -21.18
C GLY A 19 -5.61 13.32 -21.39
N MET A 20 -5.22 14.58 -21.21
CA MET A 20 -3.82 14.99 -21.39
C MET A 20 -2.91 14.33 -20.34
N SER A 21 -1.68 14.01 -20.76
CA SER A 21 -0.65 13.48 -19.87
C SER A 21 -0.13 14.57 -18.93
N TRP A 22 0.29 14.19 -17.72
CA TRP A 22 0.82 15.15 -16.74
C TRP A 22 2.00 15.95 -17.27
N ARG A 23 2.92 15.27 -17.98
CA ARG A 23 4.04 15.90 -18.65
C ARG A 23 3.59 16.98 -19.63
N THR A 24 2.61 16.67 -20.47
CA THR A 24 2.03 17.65 -21.43
C THR A 24 1.44 18.84 -20.69
N ILE A 25 0.65 18.61 -19.65
CA ILE A 25 -0.02 19.66 -18.86
C ILE A 25 1.00 20.62 -18.25
N VAL A 26 2.08 20.07 -17.66
CA VAL A 26 3.18 20.87 -17.11
C VAL A 26 3.83 21.72 -18.20
N THR A 27 4.22 21.10 -19.32
CA THR A 27 4.95 21.81 -20.38
C THR A 27 4.10 22.85 -21.11
N THR A 28 2.77 22.69 -21.12
CA THR A 28 1.86 23.58 -21.84
C THR A 28 1.33 24.72 -20.97
N TYR A 29 1.01 24.46 -19.70
CA TYR A 29 0.30 25.42 -18.85
C TYR A 29 1.04 25.78 -17.55
N PHE A 30 1.88 24.89 -17.02
CA PHE A 30 2.50 25.06 -15.70
C PHE A 30 4.03 24.91 -15.76
N ILE A 31 4.69 25.71 -16.60
CA ILE A 31 6.13 25.61 -16.87
C ILE A 31 6.97 25.78 -15.58
N ASP A 32 6.48 26.60 -14.65
CA ASP A 32 7.15 26.87 -13.37
C ASP A 32 6.87 25.81 -12.30
N HIS A 33 6.07 24.79 -12.60
CA HIS A 33 5.69 23.73 -11.66
C HIS A 33 6.24 22.38 -12.11
N THR A 34 6.56 21.54 -11.12
CA THR A 34 6.93 20.16 -11.41
C THR A 34 5.69 19.30 -11.62
N GLU A 35 5.85 18.21 -12.37
CA GLU A 35 4.79 17.21 -12.59
C GLU A 35 4.18 16.69 -11.28
N ASN A 36 5.02 16.47 -10.26
CA ASN A 36 4.57 16.07 -8.93
C ASN A 36 3.73 17.14 -8.23
N ALA A 37 4.04 18.43 -8.41
CA ALA A 37 3.27 19.52 -7.81
C ALA A 37 1.88 19.63 -8.46
N VAL A 38 1.82 19.54 -9.79
CA VAL A 38 0.58 19.54 -10.58
C VAL A 38 -0.31 18.35 -10.20
N ARG A 39 0.25 17.13 -10.13
CA ARG A 39 -0.51 15.94 -9.72
C ARG A 39 -1.09 16.08 -8.31
N ARG A 40 -0.29 16.52 -7.33
CA ARG A 40 -0.76 16.74 -5.95
C ARG A 40 -1.84 17.83 -5.87
N ARG A 41 -1.79 18.85 -6.74
CA ARG A 41 -2.85 19.86 -6.82
C ARG A 41 -4.14 19.23 -7.32
N PHE A 42 -4.09 18.47 -8.41
CA PHE A 42 -5.25 17.76 -8.95
C PHE A 42 -5.87 16.77 -7.95
N GLU A 43 -5.04 16.00 -7.25
CA GLU A 43 -5.50 15.09 -6.18
C GLU A 43 -6.30 15.83 -5.08
N ARG A 44 -5.88 17.04 -4.70
CA ARG A 44 -6.61 17.86 -3.72
C ARG A 44 -7.90 18.47 -4.25
N LEU A 45 -8.00 18.70 -5.57
CA LEU A 45 -9.23 19.20 -6.19
C LEU A 45 -10.28 18.08 -6.31
N GLU A 46 -9.86 16.87 -6.69
CA GLU A 46 -10.74 15.71 -6.86
C GLU A 46 -11.19 15.09 -5.53
N LEU A 47 -10.27 14.96 -4.56
CA LEU A 47 -10.56 14.35 -3.26
C LEU A 47 -11.20 15.34 -2.26
N GLY A 48 -11.40 16.60 -2.68
CA GLY A 48 -11.78 17.70 -1.80
C GLY A 48 -10.67 18.04 -0.80
N PRO A 49 -10.90 18.99 0.13
CA PRO A 49 -9.97 19.22 1.22
C PRO A 49 -9.79 17.87 1.94
N VAL A 50 -8.56 17.34 1.91
CA VAL A 50 -8.16 16.32 2.86
C VAL A 50 -8.32 17.00 4.21
N VAL A 51 -9.49 16.80 4.83
CA VAL A 51 -9.67 17.04 6.26
C VAL A 51 -8.51 16.29 6.89
N ASN A 52 -7.53 17.03 7.39
CA ASN A 52 -6.58 16.49 8.34
C ASN A 52 -7.44 15.93 9.47
N ARG A 53 -7.74 14.62 9.42
CA ARG A 53 -8.36 13.88 10.51
C ARG A 53 -7.43 13.79 11.73
N ASP A 54 -6.33 14.52 11.71
CA ASP A 54 -5.34 14.62 12.78
C ASP A 54 -5.67 15.72 13.80
N THR A 55 -6.76 16.50 13.64
CA THR A 55 -7.14 17.55 14.61
C THR A 55 -8.39 17.22 15.44
N GLU A 56 -9.11 16.13 15.14
CA GLU A 56 -10.04 15.57 16.12
C GLU A 56 -9.35 14.40 16.81
N ALA A 57 -8.88 14.62 18.03
CA ALA A 57 -8.38 13.61 18.93
C ALA A 57 -9.48 12.57 19.23
N ARG A 58 -9.71 11.64 18.30
CA ARG A 58 -10.33 10.36 18.62
C ARG A 58 -9.38 9.65 19.58
N PRO A 59 -9.88 9.03 20.66
CA PRO A 59 -9.01 8.26 21.55
C PRO A 59 -8.31 7.22 20.69
N VAL A 60 -6.99 7.29 20.65
CA VAL A 60 -6.15 6.29 19.99
C VAL A 60 -6.43 4.99 20.71
N ASP A 61 -7.25 4.13 20.09
CA ASP A 61 -7.37 2.75 20.53
C ASP A 61 -5.98 2.14 20.37
N ARG A 62 -5.23 2.05 21.48
CA ARG A 62 -3.85 1.53 21.51
C ARG A 62 -3.75 0.08 21.03
N ASN A 63 -4.88 -0.59 20.74
CA ASN A 63 -4.92 -1.91 20.12
C ASN A 63 -5.13 -1.88 18.60
N LEU A 64 -5.25 -0.71 17.96
CA LEU A 64 -5.46 -0.62 16.52
C LEU A 64 -4.26 -1.15 15.72
N ASP A 65 -3.03 -0.91 16.19
CA ASP A 65 -1.81 -1.46 15.57
C ASP A 65 -1.74 -2.99 15.70
N ALA A 66 -2.19 -3.54 16.84
CA ALA A 66 -2.27 -4.99 17.04
C ALA A 66 -3.33 -5.65 16.14
N ARG A 67 -4.49 -4.97 15.95
CA ARG A 67 -5.58 -5.45 15.08
C ARG A 67 -5.24 -5.33 13.60
N LEU A 68 -4.73 -4.17 13.15
CA LEU A 68 -4.34 -3.94 11.76
C LEU A 68 -3.12 -4.78 11.38
N GLY A 69 -2.18 -5.00 12.30
CA GLY A 69 -1.06 -5.93 12.10
C GLY A 69 -1.57 -7.35 11.85
N SER A 70 -2.42 -7.87 12.74
CA SER A 70 -3.00 -9.21 12.62
C SER A 70 -3.85 -9.37 11.36
N GLU A 71 -4.69 -8.39 11.03
CA GLU A 71 -5.58 -8.45 9.87
C GLU A 71 -4.83 -8.26 8.54
N ALA A 72 -3.83 -7.37 8.49
CA ALA A 72 -2.97 -7.22 7.32
C ALA A 72 -2.10 -8.47 7.09
N LEU A 73 -1.56 -9.06 8.15
CA LEU A 73 -0.87 -10.36 8.10
C LEU A 73 -1.82 -11.46 7.62
N HIS A 74 -3.05 -11.49 8.13
CA HIS A 74 -4.07 -12.46 7.72
C HIS A 74 -4.39 -12.33 6.22
N ARG A 75 -4.67 -11.10 5.74
CA ARG A 75 -4.94 -10.84 4.31
C ARG A 75 -3.74 -11.14 3.41
N ALA A 76 -2.51 -10.87 3.87
CA ALA A 76 -1.30 -11.19 3.12
C ALA A 76 -1.08 -12.70 3.01
N THR A 77 -1.33 -13.42 4.10
CA THR A 77 -1.21 -14.88 4.17
C THR A 77 -2.28 -15.57 3.33
N GLU A 78 -3.52 -15.07 3.37
CA GLU A 78 -4.63 -15.54 2.54
C GLU A 78 -4.33 -15.38 1.04
N ARG A 79 -3.80 -14.22 0.64
CA ARG A 79 -3.33 -13.98 -0.75
C ARG A 79 -2.22 -14.94 -1.16
N MET A 80 -1.34 -15.34 -0.24
CA MET A 80 -0.29 -16.32 -0.49
C MET A 80 -0.87 -17.71 -0.72
N TYR A 81 -1.82 -18.15 0.11
CA TYR A 81 -2.48 -19.45 -0.04
C TYR A 81 -3.27 -19.55 -1.35
N VAL A 82 -4.04 -18.52 -1.70
CA VAL A 82 -4.78 -18.45 -2.97
C VAL A 82 -3.85 -18.59 -4.18
N ARG A 83 -2.67 -17.94 -4.15
CA ARG A 83 -1.68 -18.03 -5.23
C ARG A 83 -1.11 -19.44 -5.37
N VAL A 84 -0.77 -20.09 -4.25
CA VAL A 84 -0.20 -21.45 -4.23
C VAL A 84 -1.23 -22.48 -4.67
N ALA A 85 -2.47 -22.36 -4.19
CA ALA A 85 -3.61 -23.18 -4.57
C ALA A 85 -3.82 -23.15 -6.10
N ARG A 86 -3.91 -21.95 -6.69
CA ARG A 86 -4.06 -21.76 -8.14
C ARG A 86 -2.90 -22.36 -8.94
N ARG A 87 -1.65 -22.15 -8.49
CA ARG A 87 -0.47 -22.66 -9.21
C ARG A 87 -0.40 -24.19 -9.21
N ARG A 88 -0.91 -24.84 -8.17
CA ARG A 88 -0.79 -26.29 -7.96
C ARG A 88 -2.09 -27.05 -8.23
N GLY A 89 -3.19 -26.38 -8.55
CA GLY A 89 -4.49 -27.01 -8.78
C GLY A 89 -5.06 -27.70 -7.54
N ILE A 90 -4.72 -27.19 -6.35
CA ILE A 90 -5.15 -27.73 -5.05
C ILE A 90 -6.07 -26.74 -4.34
N SER A 91 -6.80 -27.16 -3.31
CA SER A 91 -7.63 -26.25 -2.52
C SER A 91 -6.79 -25.30 -1.66
N ILE A 92 -7.41 -24.23 -1.17
CA ILE A 92 -6.76 -23.23 -0.32
C ILE A 92 -6.39 -23.83 1.04
N GLU A 93 -7.24 -24.71 1.59
CA GLU A 93 -6.97 -25.44 2.84
C GLU A 93 -5.74 -26.34 2.69
N ASP A 94 -5.63 -27.03 1.56
CA ASP A 94 -4.52 -27.91 1.20
C ASP A 94 -3.21 -27.14 0.97
N ALA A 95 -3.30 -25.90 0.49
CA ALA A 95 -2.15 -25.01 0.36
C ALA A 95 -1.69 -24.49 1.73
N ALA A 96 -2.63 -24.14 2.61
CA ALA A 96 -2.35 -23.65 3.96
C ALA A 96 -1.65 -24.72 4.81
N LEU A 97 -2.18 -25.95 4.81
CA LEU A 97 -1.63 -27.07 5.57
C LEU A 97 -0.19 -27.38 5.15
N ARG A 98 0.10 -27.37 3.85
CA ARG A 98 1.45 -27.65 3.31
C ARG A 98 2.47 -26.58 3.66
N ILE A 99 2.07 -25.31 3.73
CA ILE A 99 2.97 -24.22 4.14
C ILE A 99 3.25 -24.29 5.65
N GLN A 100 2.22 -24.52 6.47
CA GLN A 100 2.37 -24.69 7.91
C GLN A 100 3.30 -25.86 8.25
N LEU A 101 3.12 -27.02 7.60
CA LEU A 101 4.01 -28.18 7.74
C LEU A 101 5.46 -27.87 7.32
N GLY A 102 5.64 -27.07 6.27
CA GLY A 102 6.96 -26.64 5.82
C GLY A 102 7.70 -25.79 6.86
N ASP A 103 7.02 -24.80 7.44
CA ASP A 103 7.59 -23.91 8.45
C ASP A 103 7.95 -24.65 9.76
N GLU A 104 7.13 -25.62 10.16
CA GLU A 104 7.41 -26.49 11.32
C GLU A 104 8.65 -27.35 11.10
N LEU A 105 8.81 -27.93 9.90
CA LEU A 105 9.98 -28.74 9.56
C LEU A 105 11.26 -27.89 9.55
N VAL A 106 11.20 -26.67 9.00
CA VAL A 106 12.33 -25.72 9.01
C VAL A 106 12.68 -25.32 10.44
N THR A 107 11.67 -25.08 11.29
CA THR A 107 11.86 -24.70 12.70
C THR A 107 12.51 -25.84 13.49
N ARG A 108 12.04 -27.08 13.32
CA ARG A 108 12.65 -28.26 13.95
C ARG A 108 14.07 -28.52 13.46
N ALA A 109 14.34 -28.32 12.16
CA ALA A 109 15.68 -28.46 11.60
C ALA A 109 16.65 -27.42 12.19
N ARG A 110 16.21 -26.17 12.36
CA ARG A 110 16.99 -25.10 13.01
C ARG A 110 17.25 -25.40 14.49
N ALA A 111 16.26 -25.90 15.22
CA ALA A 111 16.41 -26.28 16.63
C ALA A 111 17.48 -27.37 16.79
N ARG A 112 17.39 -28.45 16.01
CA ARG A 112 18.41 -29.52 16.00
C ARG A 112 19.80 -29.02 15.68
N HIS A 113 19.91 -28.10 14.71
CA HIS A 113 21.21 -27.53 14.32
C HIS A 113 21.77 -26.54 15.36
N ALA A 114 20.92 -25.91 16.17
CA ALA A 114 21.35 -25.09 17.30
C ALA A 114 21.80 -25.94 18.50
N GLU A 115 21.13 -27.08 18.72
CA GLU A 115 21.53 -28.07 19.74
C GLU A 115 22.88 -28.70 19.42
N THR A 116 23.13 -29.10 18.17
CA THR A 116 24.44 -29.62 17.76
C THR A 116 25.56 -28.58 17.84
N ARG A 117 25.26 -27.29 17.66
CA ARG A 117 26.24 -26.20 17.87
C ARG A 117 26.52 -25.85 19.34
N ARG A 118 25.65 -26.25 20.27
CA ARG A 118 25.88 -26.08 21.72
C ARG A 118 26.59 -27.26 22.37
N ALA A 119 26.65 -28.41 21.68
CA ALA A 119 27.27 -29.64 22.15
C ALA A 119 28.68 -29.89 21.59
N ALA A 120 29.21 -28.94 20.80
CA ALA A 120 30.58 -28.90 20.28
C ALA A 120 31.37 -27.78 20.96
#